data_AF-A0AAW0F2I0-F1
#
_entry.id   AF-A0AAW0F2I0-F1
#
_cell.length_a   1.000
_cell.length_b   1.000
_cell.length_c   1.000
_cell.angle_alpha   90.00
_cell.angle_beta   90.00
_cell.angle_gamma   90.00
#
_symmetry.space_group_name_H-M   'P 1'
#
loop_
_entity.id
_entity.type
_entity.pdbx_description
1 polymer ?
#
loop_
_entity_poly.entity_id
_entity_poly.type
_entity_poly.pdbx_seq_one_letter_code
_entity_poly.pdbx_strand_id
1 'polypeptide(L)'
;MGNTPSRDMFNVYAVNTPLVGVCAVSCMFNSVLNGTLRISNVYTNMVLCLILGCSNGATGPLHMPVLGAQLGFAGGLLFTLGAPLRILFTSRLFPRSIHYGIGTFYTTYHAMQWYKELHYFEDAGEDGDGDVF
;
A
#
# COMPACT_ATOMS: atom_id res chain seq x y z
N MET A 1 14.39 -24.39 -3.94
CA MET A 1 15.10 -23.26 -3.32
C MET A 1 14.05 -22.41 -2.61
N GLY A 2 13.91 -22.55 -1.30
CA GLY A 2 12.91 -21.82 -0.51
C GLY A 2 13.30 -20.35 -0.40
N ASN A 3 12.50 -19.47 -1.00
CA ASN A 3 12.64 -18.03 -0.80
C ASN A 3 12.25 -17.73 0.65
N THR A 4 13.08 -16.99 1.39
CA THR A 4 12.73 -16.59 2.76
C THR A 4 11.52 -15.64 2.72
N PRO A 5 10.48 -15.83 3.56
CA PRO A 5 9.25 -15.03 3.50
C PRO A 5 9.51 -13.52 3.73
N SER A 6 10.62 -13.17 4.39
CA SER A 6 11.07 -11.78 4.55
C SER A 6 11.57 -11.13 3.25
N ARG A 7 12.11 -11.90 2.29
CA ARG A 7 12.50 -11.39 0.96
C ARG A 7 11.28 -11.00 0.12
N ASP A 8 10.14 -11.64 0.35
CA ASP A 8 8.93 -11.39 -0.43
C ASP A 8 8.14 -10.15 0.06
N MET A 9 8.23 -9.80 1.35
CA MET A 9 7.59 -8.59 1.90
C MET A 9 8.08 -7.28 1.26
N PHE A 10 9.38 -7.17 0.97
CA PHE A 10 9.99 -6.01 0.32
C PHE A 10 10.49 -6.34 -1.09
N ASN A 11 9.85 -7.29 -1.76
CA ASN A 11 10.18 -7.62 -3.13
C ASN A 11 10.04 -6.36 -4.01
N VAL A 12 11.07 -6.06 -4.81
CA VAL A 12 11.10 -4.90 -5.71
C VAL A 12 9.95 -4.94 -6.73
N TYR A 13 9.47 -6.14 -7.06
CA TYR A 13 8.36 -6.35 -7.98
C TYR A 13 6.97 -6.26 -7.32
N ALA A 14 6.89 -6.09 -6.00
CA ALA A 14 5.62 -5.95 -5.32
C ALA A 14 5.03 -4.54 -5.53
N VAL A 15 3.72 -4.47 -5.75
CA VAL A 15 3.04 -3.24 -6.19
C VAL A 15 3.24 -2.07 -5.23
N ASN A 16 3.32 -2.33 -3.91
CA ASN A 16 3.48 -1.29 -2.90
C ASN A 16 4.93 -0.83 -2.71
N THR A 17 5.92 -1.56 -3.20
CA THR A 17 7.34 -1.28 -2.96
C THR A 17 7.79 0.09 -3.46
N PRO A 18 7.34 0.59 -4.65
CA PRO A 18 7.60 1.96 -5.06
C PRO A 18 7.05 3.01 -4.09
N LEU A 19 5.84 2.81 -3.56
CA LEU A 19 5.23 3.74 -2.58
C LEU A 19 5.95 3.70 -1.23
N VAL A 20 6.42 2.53 -0.79
CA VAL A 20 7.31 2.39 0.37
C VAL A 20 8.60 3.19 0.15
N GLY A 21 9.18 3.11 -1.05
CA GLY A 21 10.36 3.91 -1.42
C GLY A 21 10.11 5.42 -1.33
N VAL A 22 8.98 5.89 -1.85
CA VAL A 22 8.56 7.30 -1.72
C VAL A 22 8.42 7.70 -0.25
N CYS A 23 7.84 6.86 0.59
CA CYS A 23 7.68 7.13 2.02
C CYS A 23 9.03 7.17 2.75
N ALA A 24 9.93 6.24 2.45
CA ALA A 24 11.28 6.19 3.02
C ALA A 24 12.10 7.44 2.65
N VAL A 25 12.10 7.82 1.36
CA VAL A 25 12.76 9.04 0.88
C VAL A 25 12.12 10.28 1.51
N SER A 26 10.79 10.32 1.62
CA SER A 26 10.09 11.42 2.29
C SER A 26 10.48 11.53 3.77
N CYS A 27 10.66 10.41 4.45
CA CYS A 27 11.13 10.38 5.83
C CYS A 27 12.53 11.00 5.96
N MET A 28 13.43 10.79 5.00
CA MET A 28 14.78 11.38 5.03
C MET A 28 14.79 12.87 4.66
N PHE A 29 14.04 13.29 3.63
CA PHE A 29 14.18 14.63 3.04
C PHE A 29 13.10 15.64 3.45
N ASN A 30 11.88 15.19 3.80
CA ASN A 30 10.78 16.07 4.19
C ASN A 30 10.56 16.17 5.71
N SER A 31 11.17 15.26 6.49
CA SER A 31 11.01 15.29 7.93
C SER A 31 11.78 16.42 8.60
N VAL A 32 12.81 16.99 7.98
CA VAL A 32 13.53 18.16 8.53
C VAL A 32 13.20 19.39 7.69
N LEU A 33 12.39 20.30 8.24
CA LEU A 33 12.12 21.60 7.63
C LEU A 33 12.75 22.70 8.49
N ASN A 34 13.65 23.50 7.91
CA ASN A 34 14.27 24.66 8.57
C ASN A 34 14.94 24.31 9.91
N GLY A 35 15.59 23.15 10.01
CA GLY A 35 16.24 22.69 11.25
C GLY A 35 15.30 22.08 12.29
N THR A 36 13.99 22.04 12.04
CA THR A 36 13.02 21.38 12.93
C THR A 36 12.56 20.04 12.37
N LEU A 37 12.66 18.98 13.16
CA LEU A 37 12.14 17.66 12.83
C LEU A 37 10.62 17.65 12.98
N ARG A 38 9.91 17.42 11.87
CA ARG A 38 8.47 17.16 11.82
C ARG A 38 8.22 15.70 12.19
N ILE A 39 8.11 15.46 13.49
CA ILE A 39 7.85 14.15 14.08
C ILE A 39 6.61 13.49 13.45
N SER A 40 5.55 14.26 13.16
CA SER A 40 4.37 13.75 12.47
C SER A 40 4.70 13.12 11.12
N ASN A 41 5.55 13.75 10.31
CA ASN A 41 5.99 13.20 9.03
C ASN A 41 6.74 11.88 9.20
N VAL A 42 7.66 11.82 10.17
CA VAL A 42 8.45 10.62 10.45
C VAL A 42 7.53 9.46 10.81
N TYR A 43 6.65 9.66 11.79
CA TYR A 43 5.72 8.63 12.23
C TYR A 43 4.77 8.20 11.12
N THR A 44 4.17 9.14 10.38
CA THR A 44 3.24 8.79 9.30
C THR A 44 3.94 8.02 8.18
N ASN A 45 5.16 8.39 7.79
CA ASN A 45 5.92 7.61 6.79
C ASN A 45 6.31 6.22 7.32
N MET A 46 6.71 6.10 8.58
CA MET A 46 7.03 4.80 9.18
C MET A 46 5.80 3.88 9.24
N VAL A 47 4.64 4.42 9.64
CA VAL A 47 3.37 3.70 9.65
C VAL A 47 2.97 3.28 8.23
N LEU A 48 3.11 4.17 7.24
CA LEU A 48 2.87 3.83 5.84
C LEU A 48 3.78 2.70 5.35
N CYS A 49 5.09 2.76 5.64
CA CYS A 49 6.02 1.68 5.29
C CYS A 49 5.60 0.34 5.90
N LEU A 50 5.14 0.34 7.16
CA LEU A 50 4.67 -0.87 7.82
C LEU A 50 3.38 -1.41 7.18
N ILE A 51 2.37 -0.57 6.97
CA ILE A 51 1.09 -0.98 6.37
C ILE A 51 1.32 -1.54 4.96
N LEU A 52 2.12 -0.85 4.14
CA LEU A 52 2.41 -1.26 2.77
C LEU A 52 3.28 -2.53 2.71
N GLY A 53 4.25 -2.66 3.61
CA GLY A 53 5.05 -3.88 3.73
C GLY A 53 4.20 -5.08 4.21
N CYS A 54 3.31 -4.87 5.16
CA CYS A 54 2.35 -5.88 5.61
C CYS A 54 1.35 -6.25 4.50
N SER A 55 0.90 -5.29 3.69
CA SER A 55 0.07 -5.55 2.51
C SER A 55 0.77 -6.49 1.53
N ASN A 56 2.03 -6.22 1.19
CA ASN A 56 2.83 -7.12 0.35
C ASN A 56 3.01 -8.52 0.97
N GLY A 57 3.30 -8.57 2.27
CA GLY A 57 3.44 -9.82 3.03
C GLY A 57 2.16 -10.65 3.06
N ALA A 58 1.01 -9.99 3.23
CA ALA A 58 -0.28 -10.64 3.22
C ALA A 58 -0.63 -11.20 1.84
N THR A 59 -0.39 -10.44 0.76
CA THR A 59 -0.69 -10.88 -0.60
C THR A 59 0.24 -12.00 -1.09
N GLY A 60 1.54 -11.92 -0.80
CA GLY A 60 2.52 -12.90 -1.27
C GLY A 60 2.67 -14.09 -0.30
N PRO A 61 3.56 -14.00 0.70
CA PRO A 61 3.96 -15.15 1.52
C PRO A 61 2.86 -15.73 2.41
N LEU A 62 1.90 -14.93 2.88
CA LEU A 62 0.80 -15.44 3.71
C LEU A 62 -0.39 -15.95 2.89
N HIS A 63 -0.43 -15.72 1.57
CA HIS A 63 -1.56 -16.09 0.71
C HIS A 63 -2.93 -15.61 1.24
N MET A 64 -2.97 -14.42 1.85
CA MET A 64 -4.18 -13.76 2.34
C MET A 64 -4.47 -12.50 1.50
N PRO A 65 -4.92 -12.66 0.24
CA PRO A 65 -5.01 -11.55 -0.72
C PRO A 65 -6.04 -10.49 -0.32
N VAL A 66 -7.14 -10.87 0.33
CA VAL A 66 -8.14 -9.93 0.87
C VAL A 66 -7.52 -9.01 1.92
N LEU A 67 -6.79 -9.56 2.88
CA LEU A 67 -6.12 -8.79 3.92
C LEU A 67 -5.02 -7.89 3.34
N GLY A 68 -4.29 -8.40 2.35
CA GLY A 68 -3.33 -7.61 1.59
C GLY A 68 -3.96 -6.41 0.88
N ALA A 69 -5.08 -6.61 0.20
CA ALA A 69 -5.82 -5.55 -0.49
C ALA A 69 -6.42 -4.53 0.49
N GLN A 70 -6.96 -4.97 1.63
CA GLN A 70 -7.46 -4.08 2.69
C GLN A 70 -6.35 -3.16 3.25
N LEU A 71 -5.20 -3.74 3.59
CA LEU A 71 -4.05 -2.98 4.08
C LEU A 71 -3.50 -2.03 3.01
N GLY A 72 -3.42 -2.48 1.76
CA GLY A 72 -2.98 -1.66 0.64
C GLY A 72 -3.92 -0.48 0.38
N PHE A 73 -5.23 -0.71 0.45
CA PHE A 73 -6.25 0.32 0.34
C PHE A 73 -6.14 1.35 1.47
N ALA A 74 -6.01 0.88 2.72
CA ALA A 74 -5.81 1.74 3.88
C ALA A 74 -4.53 2.58 3.75
N GLY A 75 -3.42 1.97 3.29
CA GLY A 75 -2.16 2.66 3.03
C GLY A 75 -2.28 3.73 1.95
N GLY A 76 -2.95 3.43 0.83
CA GLY A 76 -3.22 4.37 -0.24
C GLY A 76 -4.08 5.55 0.21
N LEU A 77 -5.14 5.29 0.99
CA LEU A 77 -5.99 6.33 1.57
C LEU A 77 -5.21 7.22 2.55
N LEU A 78 -4.44 6.62 3.44
CA LEU A 78 -3.62 7.35 4.41
C LEU A 78 -2.58 8.23 3.70
N PHE A 79 -2.00 7.74 2.60
CA PHE A 79 -1.11 8.53 1.77
C PHE A 79 -1.87 9.72 1.16
N THR A 80 -2.98 9.47 0.47
CA THR A 80 -3.79 10.48 -0.22
C THR A 80 -4.32 11.57 0.71
N LEU A 81 -4.87 11.18 1.87
CA LEU A 81 -5.45 12.07 2.86
C LEU A 81 -4.39 12.66 3.82
N GLY A 82 -3.20 12.09 3.85
CA GLY A 82 -2.11 12.55 4.72
C GLY A 82 -1.64 13.97 4.39
N ALA A 83 -1.66 14.36 3.11
CA ALA A 83 -1.29 15.70 2.68
C ALA A 83 -2.30 16.79 3.11
N PRO A 84 -3.62 16.67 2.90
CA PRO A 84 -4.59 17.65 3.39
C PRO A 84 -4.67 17.69 4.92
N LEU A 85 -4.48 16.56 5.60
CA LEU A 85 -4.44 16.49 7.08
C LEU A 85 -3.14 17.03 7.68
N ARG A 86 -2.16 17.44 6.86
CA ARG A 86 -0.84 17.94 7.28
C ARG A 86 -0.07 16.98 8.20
N ILE A 87 -0.31 15.69 8.04
CA ILE A 87 0.43 14.62 8.74
C ILE A 87 1.51 14.02 7.86
N LEU A 88 1.31 14.03 6.54
CA LEU A 88 2.28 13.59 5.55
C LEU A 88 2.75 14.77 4.69
N PHE A 89 4.06 14.94 4.62
CA PHE A 89 4.69 16.01 3.87
C PHE A 89 5.55 15.40 2.77
N THR A 90 5.10 15.53 1.53
CA THR A 90 5.83 15.08 0.33
C THR A 90 6.21 16.23 -0.60
N SER A 91 5.94 17.47 -0.19
CA SER A 91 6.01 18.66 -1.05
C SER A 91 7.38 18.94 -1.67
N ARG A 92 8.49 18.46 -1.07
CA ARG A 92 9.83 18.59 -1.68
C ARG A 92 10.13 17.52 -2.72
N LEU A 93 9.38 16.41 -2.73
CA LEU A 93 9.57 15.32 -3.69
C LEU A 93 8.75 15.56 -4.95
N PHE A 94 7.50 16.02 -4.79
CA PHE A 94 6.62 16.29 -5.93
C PHE A 94 5.52 17.30 -5.56
N PRO A 95 4.97 18.01 -6.57
CA PRO A 95 3.80 18.87 -6.39
C PRO A 95 2.56 18.09 -5.92
N ARG A 96 1.62 18.80 -5.28
CA ARG A 96 0.40 18.19 -4.71
C ARG A 96 -0.43 17.41 -5.72
N SER A 97 -0.49 17.83 -6.97
CA SER A 97 -1.24 17.11 -8.01
C SER A 97 -0.69 15.69 -8.24
N ILE A 98 0.64 15.54 -8.23
CA ILE A 98 1.30 14.23 -8.37
C ILE A 98 1.09 13.39 -7.10
N HIS A 99 1.12 14.02 -5.92
CA HIS A 99 0.80 13.33 -4.67
C HIS A 99 -0.58 12.68 -4.72
N TYR A 100 -1.60 13.45 -5.11
CA TYR A 100 -2.96 12.92 -5.25
C TYR A 100 -3.06 11.87 -6.34
N GLY A 101 -2.38 12.06 -7.48
CA GLY A 101 -2.36 11.06 -8.55
C GLY A 101 -1.80 9.71 -8.09
N ILE A 102 -0.67 9.72 -7.38
CA ILE A 102 -0.07 8.50 -6.80
C ILE A 102 -1.03 7.88 -5.79
N GLY A 103 -1.52 8.67 -4.83
CA GLY A 103 -2.41 8.20 -3.78
C GLY A 103 -3.68 7.56 -4.34
N THR A 104 -4.38 8.26 -5.24
CA THR A 104 -5.60 7.76 -5.89
C THR A 104 -5.32 6.50 -6.69
N PHE A 105 -4.22 6.42 -7.44
CA PHE A 105 -3.87 5.20 -8.18
C PHE A 105 -3.76 3.98 -7.25
N TYR A 106 -3.01 4.12 -6.14
CA TYR A 106 -2.84 3.05 -5.16
C TYR A 106 -4.15 2.68 -4.46
N THR A 107 -4.95 3.67 -4.06
CA THR A 107 -6.27 3.42 -3.46
C THR A 107 -7.18 2.68 -4.43
N THR A 108 -7.30 3.13 -5.67
CA THR A 108 -8.17 2.51 -6.67
C THR A 108 -7.70 1.10 -7.03
N TYR A 109 -6.40 0.89 -7.20
CA TYR A 109 -5.82 -0.44 -7.47
C TYR A 109 -6.22 -1.44 -6.38
N HIS A 110 -6.01 -1.10 -5.10
CA HIS A 110 -6.33 -2.00 -4.00
C HIS A 110 -7.83 -2.15 -3.76
N ALA A 111 -8.64 -1.13 -4.08
CA ALA A 111 -10.09 -1.25 -4.07
C ALA A 111 -10.59 -2.26 -5.12
N MET A 112 -10.04 -2.21 -6.34
CA MET A 112 -10.36 -3.18 -7.40
C MET A 112 -9.90 -4.58 -7.02
N GLN A 113 -8.70 -4.70 -6.44
CA GLN A 113 -8.19 -6.00 -6.02
C GLN A 113 -9.01 -6.57 -4.87
N TRP A 114 -9.41 -5.76 -3.89
CA TRP A 114 -10.31 -6.19 -2.82
C TRP A 114 -11.67 -6.64 -3.40
N TYR A 115 -12.27 -5.85 -4.29
CA TYR A 115 -13.53 -6.22 -4.94
C TYR A 115 -13.42 -7.56 -5.68
N LYS A 116 -12.34 -7.73 -6.46
CA LYS A 116 -12.06 -8.98 -7.17
C LYS A 116 -11.97 -10.16 -6.21
N GLU A 117 -11.15 -10.08 -5.16
CA GLU A 117 -10.93 -11.19 -4.23
C GLU A 117 -12.19 -11.57 -3.43
N LEU A 118 -13.09 -10.61 -3.18
CA LEU A 118 -14.39 -10.91 -2.56
C LEU A 118 -15.32 -11.70 -3.49
N HIS A 119 -15.46 -11.26 -4.74
CA HIS A 119 -16.41 -11.87 -5.68
C HIS A 119 -15.85 -13.12 -6.35
N TYR A 120 -14.53 -13.26 -6.46
CA TYR A 120 -13.89 -14.46 -6.99
C TYR A 120 -14.09 -15.68 -6.07
N PHE A 121 -14.24 -15.46 -4.76
CA PHE A 121 -14.62 -16.53 -3.82
C PHE A 121 -16.10 -16.91 -3.92
N GLU A 122 -16.96 -15.94 -4.25
CA GLU A 122 -18.40 -16.13 -4.41
C GLU A 122 -18.72 -16.92 -5.70
N ASP A 123 -17.98 -16.66 -6.78
CA ASP A 123 -18.10 -17.34 -8.09
C ASP A 123 -17.54 -18.79 -8.08
N ALA A 124 -16.55 -19.08 -7.21
CA ALA A 124 -15.94 -20.41 -7.11
C ALA A 124 -16.89 -21.50 -6.53
N GLY A 125 -18.06 -21.10 -6.01
CA GLY A 125 -19.11 -22.00 -5.56
C GLY A 125 -20.27 -22.19 -6.55
N GLU A 126 -20.37 -21.38 -7.60
CA GLU A 126 -21.50 -21.39 -8.54
C GLU A 126 -21.28 -22.35 -9.73
N ASP A 127 -20.04 -22.75 -10.01
CA ASP A 127 -19.67 -23.73 -11.06
C ASP A 127 -19.84 -25.22 -10.64
N GLY A 128 -20.41 -25.49 -9.45
CA GLY A 128 -20.52 -26.84 -8.88
C GLY A 128 -21.76 -27.66 -9.29
N ASP A 129 -22.78 -27.04 -9.88
CA ASP A 129 -24.13 -27.62 -9.98
C ASP A 129 -24.67 -27.78 -11.41
N GLY A 130 -23.82 -28.06 -12.39
CA GLY A 130 -24.34 -28.31 -13.73
C GLY A 130 -23.35 -28.82 -14.75
N ASP A 131 -22.91 -30.08 -14.62
CA ASP A 131 -22.62 -30.94 -15.77
C ASP A 131 -22.25 -32.38 -15.33
N VAL A 132 -23.25 -33.23 -15.13
CA VAL A 132 -23.12 -34.68 -15.36
C VAL A 132 -24.45 -35.19 -15.92
N PHE A 133 -24.55 -35.25 -17.26
CA PHE A 133 -25.49 -36.13 -17.97
C PHE A 133 -24.84 -37.49 -18.21
#